data_AF-A0A167E114-F1
#
_entry.id   AF-A0A167E114-F1
#
_cell.length_a   1.000
_cell.length_b   1.000
_cell.length_c   1.000
_cell.angle_alpha   90.00
_cell.angle_beta   90.00
_cell.angle_gamma   90.00
#
_symmetry.space_group_name_H-M   'P 1'
#
loop_
_entity.id
_entity.type
_entity.pdbx_description
1 polymer ?
#
loop_
_entity_poly.entity_id
_entity_poly.type
_entity_poly.pdbx_seq_one_letter_code
_entity_poly.pdbx_strand_id
1 'polypeptide(L)'
;MSFPYKCVLVTGALAEQMLDYGSLVSKYCNLDAALLNAGSQHRPDILHSSAALLSRITSELHTNYLSPLRTSILLLAHFQKRSTAVIFVSSGCASWR
;
A
#
# COMPACT_ATOMS: atom_id res chain seq x y z
N MET A 1 -18.60 9.39 16.41
CA MET A 1 -18.73 9.79 15.00
C MET A 1 -18.80 8.53 14.15
N SER A 2 -19.95 8.24 13.53
CA SER A 2 -20.07 7.17 12.54
C SER A 2 -19.74 7.78 11.18
N PHE A 3 -18.69 7.30 10.52
CA PHE A 3 -18.41 7.68 9.14
C PHE A 3 -19.34 6.87 8.24
N PRO A 4 -20.15 7.51 7.38
CA PRO A 4 -21.09 6.79 6.50
C PRO A 4 -20.38 6.03 5.36
N TYR A 5 -19.07 6.20 5.22
CA TYR A 5 -18.26 5.67 4.13
C TYR A 5 -17.63 4.31 4.47
N LYS A 6 -17.72 3.37 3.53
CA LYS A 6 -17.01 2.09 3.63
C LYS A 6 -15.57 2.26 3.13
N CYS A 7 -14.66 2.41 4.08
CA CYS A 7 -13.23 2.51 3.84
C CYS A 7 -12.52 1.19 4.11
N VAL A 8 -11.57 0.82 3.24
CA VAL A 8 -10.66 -0.30 3.49
C VAL A 8 -9.25 0.24 3.65
N LEU A 9 -8.64 -0.12 4.78
CA LEU A 9 -7.22 0.07 5.02
C LEU A 9 -6.46 -1.12 4.43
N VAL A 10 -5.64 -0.86 3.42
CA VAL A 10 -4.69 -1.84 2.89
C VAL A 10 -3.31 -1.47 3.40
N THR A 11 -2.77 -2.33 4.27
CA THR A 11 -1.39 -2.21 4.76
C THR A 11 -0.44 -3.03 3.88
N GLY A 12 0.84 -2.71 3.91
CA GLY A 12 1.87 -3.39 3.10
C GLY A 12 1.88 -4.92 3.30
N ALA A 13 1.68 -5.39 4.53
CA ALA A 13 1.58 -6.82 4.84
C ALA A 13 0.35 -7.50 4.21
N LEU A 14 -0.78 -6.79 4.13
CA LEU A 14 -2.00 -7.28 3.49
C LEU A 14 -1.89 -7.25 1.96
N ALA A 15 -1.21 -6.26 1.40
CA ALA A 15 -1.02 -6.11 -0.05
C ALA A 15 -0.17 -7.24 -0.65
N GLU A 16 0.81 -7.79 0.09
CA GLU A 16 1.58 -8.96 -0.37
C GLU A 16 0.79 -10.27 -0.32
N GLN A 17 -0.14 -10.41 0.64
CA GLN A 17 -1.00 -11.58 0.74
C GLN A 17 -2.21 -11.53 -0.22
N MET A 18 -2.54 -10.34 -0.75
CA MET A 18 -3.65 -10.11 -1.68
C MET A 18 -3.30 -10.47 -3.14
N LEU A 19 -2.71 -11.65 -3.36
CA LEU A 19 -2.49 -12.18 -4.71
C LEU A 19 -3.79 -12.59 -5.41
N ASP A 20 -4.90 -12.77 -4.67
CA ASP A 20 -6.18 -13.19 -5.23
C ASP A 20 -7.19 -12.03 -5.33
N TYR A 21 -7.14 -11.34 -6.47
CA TYR A 21 -8.03 -10.26 -6.92
C TYR A 21 -9.52 -10.55 -6.69
N GLY A 22 -9.94 -11.80 -6.94
CA GLY A 22 -11.34 -12.19 -6.86
C GLY A 22 -11.91 -12.06 -5.45
N SER A 23 -11.09 -12.35 -4.44
CA SER A 23 -11.48 -12.27 -3.02
C SER A 23 -11.66 -10.82 -2.54
N LEU A 24 -10.91 -9.87 -3.09
CA LEU A 24 -10.93 -8.48 -2.64
C LEU A 24 -12.15 -7.72 -3.16
N VAL A 25 -12.38 -7.83 -4.47
CA VAL A 25 -13.49 -7.14 -5.14
C VAL A 25 -14.83 -7.73 -4.70
N SER A 26 -14.91 -9.05 -4.48
CA SER A 26 -16.11 -9.69 -3.94
C SER A 26 -16.38 -9.28 -2.49
N LYS A 27 -15.34 -9.19 -1.65
CA LYS A 27 -15.47 -8.78 -0.25
C LYS A 27 -15.82 -7.31 -0.08
N TYR A 28 -15.34 -6.44 -0.97
CA TYR A 28 -15.51 -4.99 -0.87
C TYR A 28 -16.21 -4.40 -2.10
N CYS A 29 -17.40 -4.92 -2.42
CA CYS A 29 -18.20 -4.54 -3.60
C CYS A 29 -18.83 -3.13 -3.55
N ASN A 30 -18.77 -2.45 -2.39
CA ASN A 30 -19.34 -1.12 -2.16
C ASN A 30 -18.31 -0.24 -1.44
N LEU A 31 -17.09 -0.11 -1.99
CA LEU A 31 -16.02 0.65 -1.39
C LEU A 31 -16.14 2.14 -1.79
N ASP A 32 -16.12 3.04 -0.81
CA ASP A 32 -16.13 4.49 -1.07
C ASP A 32 -14.71 5.07 -1.04
N ALA A 33 -13.81 4.45 -0.28
CA ALA A 33 -12.41 4.85 -0.19
C ALA A 33 -11.46 3.67 0.05
N ALA A 34 -10.29 3.70 -0.59
CA ALA A 34 -9.15 2.84 -0.31
C ALA A 34 -8.02 3.67 0.31
N LEU A 35 -7.62 3.33 1.54
CA LEU A 35 -6.49 3.92 2.22
C LEU A 35 -5.29 2.97 2.13
N LEU A 36 -4.28 3.37 1.37
CA LEU A 36 -3.09 2.56 1.11
C LEU A 36 -1.96 3.06 2.03
N ASN A 37 -1.79 2.39 3.17
CA ASN A 37 -0.78 2.72 4.18
C ASN A 37 0.22 1.57 4.32
N ALA A 38 1.10 1.45 3.34
CA ALA A 38 2.21 0.54 3.41
C ALA A 38 3.39 1.25 4.06
N GLY A 39 3.54 1.05 5.37
CA GLY A 39 4.54 1.74 6.17
C GLY A 39 5.46 0.78 6.89
N SER A 40 6.63 0.52 6.31
CA SER A 40 7.81 0.06 7.05
C SER A 40 8.97 0.98 6.70
N GLN A 41 9.54 1.65 7.71
CA GLN A 41 10.56 2.66 7.49
C GLN A 41 11.75 2.39 8.39
N HIS A 42 12.84 1.94 7.80
CA HIS A 42 14.14 1.87 8.42
C HIS A 42 15.02 3.01 7.88
N ARG A 43 16.02 3.38 8.66
CA ARG A 43 17.09 4.27 8.21
C ARG A 43 18.23 3.39 7.70
N PRO A 44 18.36 3.16 6.37
CA PRO A 44 19.47 2.42 5.83
C PRO A 44 20.77 3.20 6.06
N ASP A 45 21.77 2.54 6.64
CA ASP A 45 23.13 3.05 6.63
C ASP A 45 23.76 2.78 5.26
N ILE A 46 23.58 3.71 4.34
CA ILE A 46 24.10 3.60 2.97
C ILE A 46 25.62 3.72 2.89
N LEU A 47 26.29 4.12 3.98
CA LEU A 47 27.74 4.21 4.04
C LEU A 47 28.38 2.83 4.23
N HIS A 48 27.60 1.84 4.68
CA HIS A 48 28.03 0.46 4.88
C HIS A 48 27.27 -0.50 3.95
N SER A 49 27.83 -0.73 2.76
CA SER A 49 27.26 -1.70 1.81
C SER A 49 27.31 -3.12 2.35
N SER A 50 26.15 -3.79 2.38
CA SER A 50 26.04 -5.21 2.72
C SER A 50 24.87 -5.86 1.97
N ALA A 51 24.92 -7.18 1.78
CA ALA A 51 23.79 -7.93 1.21
C ALA A 51 22.49 -7.74 2.03
N ALA A 52 22.63 -7.55 3.35
CA ALA A 52 21.53 -7.24 4.26
C ALA A 52 20.94 -5.83 4.02
N LEU A 53 21.76 -4.85 3.62
CA LEU A 53 21.29 -3.53 3.24
C LEU A 53 20.45 -3.59 1.96
N LEU A 54 20.93 -4.31 0.93
CA LEU A 54 20.21 -4.46 -0.33
C LEU A 54 18.87 -5.17 -0.13
N SER A 55 18.83 -6.24 0.68
CA SER A 55 17.58 -6.96 0.96
C SER A 55 16.57 -6.08 1.73
N ARG A 56 17.04 -5.27 2.68
CA ARG A 56 16.20 -4.30 3.40
C ARG A 56 15.62 -3.23 2.48
N ILE A 57 16.45 -2.58 1.67
CA ILE A 57 16.00 -1.56 0.70
C ILE A 57 14.98 -2.18 -0.28
N THR A 58 15.26 -3.39 -0.78
CA THR A 58 14.35 -4.08 -1.70
C THR A 58 13.00 -4.38 -1.03
N SER A 59 13.01 -4.87 0.21
CA SER A 59 11.79 -5.13 0.98
C SER A 59 10.99 -3.86 1.25
N GLU A 60 11.65 -2.75 1.56
CA GLU A 60 11.00 -1.45 1.74
C GLU A 60 10.41 -0.90 0.45
N LEU A 61 11.13 -0.99 -0.66
CA LEU A 61 10.60 -0.59 -1.97
C LEU A 61 9.37 -1.42 -2.35
N HIS A 62 9.43 -2.72 -2.11
CA HIS A 62 8.33 -3.62 -2.41
C HIS A 62 7.11 -3.32 -1.54
N THR A 63 7.33 -3.15 -0.23
CA THR A 63 6.27 -2.85 0.73
C THR A 63 5.67 -1.47 0.47
N ASN A 64 6.46 -0.41 0.47
CA ASN A 64 5.95 0.97 0.52
C ASN A 64 5.49 1.51 -0.84
N TYR A 65 5.99 0.96 -1.96
CA TYR A 65 5.73 1.53 -3.28
C TYR A 65 5.07 0.53 -4.24
N LEU A 66 5.61 -0.69 -4.36
CA LEU A 66 5.04 -1.68 -5.30
C LEU A 66 3.72 -2.25 -4.79
N SER A 67 3.59 -2.46 -3.48
CA SER A 67 2.36 -2.99 -2.89
C SER A 67 1.16 -2.05 -3.12
N PRO A 68 1.22 -0.73 -2.82
CA PRO A 68 0.11 0.18 -3.08
C PRO A 68 -0.21 0.32 -4.58
N LEU A 69 0.82 0.31 -5.43
CA LEU A 69 0.63 0.37 -6.88
C LEU A 69 -0.13 -0.86 -7.39
N ARG A 70 0.27 -2.06 -6.95
CA ARG A 70 -0.44 -3.31 -7.29
C ARG A 70 -1.88 -3.27 -6.81
N THR A 71 -2.12 -2.90 -5.55
CA THR A 71 -3.49 -2.76 -5.02
C THR A 71 -4.33 -1.76 -5.84
N SER A 72 -3.74 -0.65 -6.28
CA SER A 72 -4.43 0.34 -7.11
C SER A 72 -4.84 -0.22 -8.47
N ILE A 73 -3.95 -1.00 -9.12
CA ILE A 73 -4.26 -1.69 -10.37
C ILE A 73 -5.37 -2.73 -10.17
N LEU A 74 -5.30 -3.50 -9.08
CA LEU A 74 -6.33 -4.50 -8.73
C LEU A 74 -7.68 -3.86 -8.39
N LEU A 75 -7.72 -2.62 -7.92
CA LEU A 75 -8.98 -1.92 -7.66
C LEU A 75 -9.43 -1.06 -8.84
N LEU A 76 -8.66 -0.99 -9.94
CA LEU A 76 -8.94 -0.11 -11.07
C LEU A 76 -10.31 -0.35 -11.71
N ALA A 77 -10.69 -1.63 -11.89
CA ALA A 77 -12.00 -1.99 -12.43
C ALA A 77 -13.16 -1.56 -11.51
N HIS A 78 -12.91 -1.44 -10.20
CA HIS A 78 -13.87 -0.89 -9.24
C HIS A 78 -13.96 0.63 -9.39
N PHE A 79 -12.82 1.31 -9.48
CA PHE A 79 -12.72 2.76 -9.65
C PHE A 79 -13.36 3.26 -10.95
N GLN A 80 -13.33 2.46 -12.02
CA GLN A 80 -14.00 2.78 -13.28
C GLN A 80 -15.53 2.73 -13.18
N LYS A 81 -16.08 1.89 -12.30
CA LYS A 81 -17.53 1.69 -12.16
C LYS A 81 -18.13 2.63 -11.11
N ARG A 82 -17.32 3.17 -10.20
CA ARG A 82 -17.78 3.96 -9.05
C ARG A 82 -16.77 5.04 -8.69
N SER A 83 -17.27 6.19 -8.28
CA SER A 83 -16.45 7.23 -7.65
C SER A 83 -15.92 6.75 -6.31
N THR A 84 -14.68 6.24 -6.31
CA THR A 84 -13.97 5.74 -5.13
C THR A 84 -12.75 6.62 -4.89
N ALA A 85 -12.54 7.07 -3.66
CA ALA A 85 -11.33 7.81 -3.31
C ALA A 85 -10.15 6.85 -3.10
N VAL A 86 -8.97 7.19 -3.61
CA VAL A 86 -7.73 6.46 -3.32
C VAL A 86 -6.78 7.40 -2.61
N ILE A 87 -6.40 7.03 -1.38
CA ILE A 87 -5.54 7.85 -0.53
C ILE A 87 -4.24 7.07 -0.32
N PHE A 88 -3.15 7.59 -0.89
CA PHE A 88 -1.81 7.07 -0.64
C PHE A 88 -1.24 7.74 0.59
N VAL A 89 -0.81 6.94 1.56
CA VAL A 89 -0.06 7.41 2.73
C VAL A 89 1.41 7.14 2.46
N SER A 90 2.18 8.20 2.28
CA SER A 90 3.64 8.16 2.30
C SER A 90 4.15 8.82 3.59
N SER A 91 5.30 8.37 4.09
CA SER A 91 5.97 9.07 5.19
C SER A 91 6.87 10.19 4.63
N GLY A 92 6.84 11.34 5.28
CA GLY A 92 7.67 12.51 4.93
C GLY A 92 9.15 12.40 5.32
N CYS A 93 9.61 11.24 5.79
CA CYS A 93 10.99 11.02 6.23
C CYS A 93 11.91 10.76 5.03
N ALA A 94 12.10 11.79 4.20
CA ALA A 94 13.22 11.94 3.27
C ALA A 94 14.33 12.83 3.88
N SER A 95 14.39 12.95 5.20
CA SER A 95 15.43 13.74 5.87
C SER A 95 16.69 12.89 6.05
N TRP A 96 17.58 12.95 5.06
CA TRP A 96 18.98 12.57 5.22
C TRP A 96 19.65 13.64 6.09
N ARG A 97 19.96 13.30 7.34
CA ARG A 97 20.92 14.02 8.17
C ARG A 97 22.10 13.12 8.48
#